data_AF-A0A936ETH1-F1
#
_entry.id   AF-A0A936ETH1-F1
#
_cell.length_a   1.000
_cell.length_b   1.000
_cell.length_c   1.000
_cell.angle_alpha   90.00
_cell.angle_beta   90.00
_cell.angle_gamma   90.00
#
_symmetry.space_group_name_H-M   'P 1'
#
loop_
_entity.id
_entity.type
_entity.pdbx_description
1 polymer ?
#
loop_
_entity_poly.entity_id
_entity_poly.type
_entity_poly.pdbx_seq_one_letter_code
_entity_poly.pdbx_strand_id
1 'polypeptide(L)'
;MHRKTSSPLRTLATALARAALLGALFAGITAGAQTPAAIDTAAAFDNALVAYERNHWDSAYAAFTALADQGHPEAARLALQMWRHGPGLYRQSFPASAHQLARWSRVWRCGAKGEPLRACQLALQQP
;
A
#
# COMPACT_ATOMS: atom_id res chain seq x y z
N MET A 1 -57.93 -76.29 -2.94
CA MET A 1 -56.84 -77.05 -3.60
C MET A 1 -55.58 -76.19 -3.62
N HIS A 2 -54.46 -76.75 -3.12
CA HIS A 2 -53.03 -76.43 -3.37
C HIS A 2 -52.52 -74.98 -3.23
N ARG A 3 -51.65 -74.66 -2.24
CA ARG A 3 -50.14 -74.63 -2.29
C ARG A 3 -49.62 -73.62 -3.36
N LYS A 4 -48.57 -72.79 -3.21
CA LYS A 4 -47.39 -72.76 -2.33
C LYS A 4 -46.53 -71.51 -2.70
N THR A 5 -45.97 -70.82 -1.69
CA THR A 5 -44.55 -70.42 -1.51
C THR A 5 -43.69 -69.70 -2.60
N SER A 6 -43.34 -68.44 -2.29
CA SER A 6 -42.01 -67.74 -2.22
C SER A 6 -41.09 -67.37 -3.40
N SER A 7 -40.79 -66.04 -3.48
CA SER A 7 -39.48 -65.31 -3.60
C SER A 7 -38.58 -65.51 -4.85
N PRO A 8 -37.54 -64.67 -5.18
CA PRO A 8 -36.88 -63.55 -4.44
C PRO A 8 -36.44 -62.26 -5.24
N LEU A 9 -36.35 -61.14 -4.53
CA LEU A 9 -35.21 -60.17 -4.40
C LEU A 9 -34.23 -59.89 -5.57
N ARG A 10 -34.08 -58.59 -5.91
CA ARG A 10 -32.85 -57.75 -6.06
C ARG A 10 -32.88 -56.81 -7.28
N THR A 11 -33.08 -55.51 -7.06
CA THR A 11 -32.03 -54.44 -6.94
C THR A 11 -31.66 -53.85 -8.28
N LEU A 12 -31.89 -52.54 -8.46
CA LEU A 12 -31.15 -51.54 -9.27
C LEU A 12 -32.03 -50.28 -9.32
N ALA A 13 -31.88 -49.33 -8.38
CA ALA A 13 -30.91 -48.23 -8.42
C ALA A 13 -31.00 -47.42 -9.73
N THR A 14 -31.62 -46.23 -9.64
CA THR A 14 -31.20 -44.91 -10.18
C THR A 14 -32.41 -44.04 -10.54
N ALA A 15 -33.01 -43.40 -9.52
CA ALA A 15 -33.94 -42.30 -9.73
C ALA A 15 -33.14 -40.99 -9.78
N LEU A 16 -32.80 -40.54 -10.99
CA LEU A 16 -32.29 -39.18 -11.25
C LEU A 16 -33.45 -38.19 -11.11
N ALA A 17 -33.67 -37.71 -9.88
CA ALA A 17 -34.68 -36.72 -9.56
C ALA A 17 -34.17 -35.31 -9.89
N ARG A 18 -34.77 -34.73 -10.94
CA ARG A 18 -34.76 -33.31 -11.28
C ARG A 18 -35.38 -32.48 -10.14
N ALA A 19 -34.58 -31.71 -9.40
CA ALA A 19 -35.06 -30.60 -8.57
C ALA A 19 -33.91 -29.75 -8.04
N ALA A 20 -33.43 -28.76 -8.80
CA ALA A 20 -32.59 -27.69 -8.26
C ALA A 20 -32.55 -26.48 -9.20
N LEU A 21 -33.59 -25.63 -9.16
CA LEU A 21 -33.60 -24.33 -9.86
C LEU A 21 -34.41 -23.34 -9.04
N LEU A 22 -33.99 -23.03 -7.80
CA LEU A 22 -34.47 -21.88 -6.99
C LEU A 22 -33.72 -21.89 -5.64
N GLY A 23 -32.52 -21.30 -5.57
CA GLY A 23 -31.79 -21.25 -4.29
C GLY A 23 -30.32 -20.82 -4.32
N ALA A 24 -29.93 -19.83 -5.13
CA ALA A 24 -28.56 -19.32 -5.10
C ALA A 24 -28.52 -17.82 -5.43
N LEU A 25 -28.79 -16.96 -4.45
CA LEU A 25 -28.60 -15.51 -4.61
C LEU A 25 -28.01 -14.78 -3.39
N PHE A 26 -27.68 -15.48 -2.28
CA PHE A 26 -27.15 -14.83 -1.07
C PHE A 26 -26.03 -15.60 -0.35
N ALA A 27 -25.10 -16.21 -1.09
CA ALA A 27 -23.91 -16.79 -0.49
C ALA A 27 -22.65 -16.28 -1.21
N GLY A 28 -21.93 -15.34 -0.58
CA GLY A 28 -20.55 -15.05 -0.96
C GLY A 28 -20.20 -13.57 -1.19
N ILE A 29 -20.48 -12.68 -0.23
CA ILE A 29 -19.64 -11.48 -0.08
C ILE A 29 -18.86 -11.65 1.22
N THR A 30 -17.89 -12.56 1.23
CA THR A 30 -16.79 -12.45 2.18
C THR A 30 -15.91 -11.32 1.66
N ALA A 31 -16.20 -10.10 2.12
CA ALA A 31 -15.29 -8.97 1.98
C ALA A 31 -13.99 -9.35 2.68
N GLY A 32 -13.04 -9.89 1.92
CA GLY A 32 -11.66 -9.99 2.37
C GLY A 32 -11.21 -8.58 2.69
N ALA A 33 -11.03 -8.29 3.98
CA ALA A 33 -10.30 -7.11 4.42
C ALA A 33 -8.90 -7.22 3.81
N GLN A 34 -8.72 -6.61 2.65
CA GLN A 34 -7.41 -6.40 2.07
C GLN A 34 -6.74 -5.41 3.00
N THR A 35 -5.95 -5.93 3.95
CA THR A 35 -5.03 -5.11 4.72
C THR A 35 -4.24 -4.31 3.71
N PRO A 36 -4.28 -2.96 3.71
CA PRO A 36 -3.48 -2.18 2.81
C PRO A 36 -2.04 -2.65 2.98
N ALA A 37 -1.43 -3.17 1.92
CA ALA A 37 -0.03 -3.54 1.97
C ALA A 37 0.73 -2.29 2.43
N ALA A 38 1.38 -2.38 3.59
CA ALA A 38 2.23 -1.30 4.06
C ALA A 38 3.24 -1.04 2.94
N ILE A 39 3.24 0.19 2.40
CA ILE A 39 4.19 0.58 1.37
C ILE A 39 5.58 0.34 1.98
N ASP A 40 6.38 -0.50 1.34
CA ASP A 40 7.78 -0.64 1.71
C ASP A 40 8.50 0.65 1.33
N THR A 41 8.60 1.55 2.32
CA THR A 41 9.20 2.87 2.12
C THR A 41 10.68 2.81 1.75
N ALA A 42 11.38 1.72 2.11
CA ALA A 42 12.78 1.53 1.74
C ALA A 42 12.90 1.19 0.26
N ALA A 43 12.17 0.19 -0.22
CA ALA A 43 12.15 -0.16 -1.65
C ALA A 43 11.64 1.00 -2.52
N ALA A 44 10.66 1.76 -2.04
CA ALA A 44 10.18 2.96 -2.72
C ALA A 44 11.26 4.06 -2.80
N PHE A 45 12.06 4.23 -1.74
CA PHE A 45 13.18 5.18 -1.72
C PHE A 45 14.29 4.76 -2.68
N ASP A 46 14.65 3.48 -2.73
CA ASP A 46 15.64 2.95 -3.66
C ASP A 46 15.21 3.16 -5.12
N ASN A 47 13.93 2.92 -5.44
CA ASN A 47 13.39 3.21 -6.77
C ASN A 47 13.45 4.71 -7.11
N ALA A 48 13.21 5.59 -6.13
CA ALA A 48 13.32 7.03 -6.31
C ALA A 48 14.77 7.46 -6.57
N LEU A 49 15.74 6.83 -5.90
CA LEU A 49 17.16 7.03 -6.17
C LEU A 49 17.55 6.59 -7.58
N VAL A 50 17.05 5.45 -8.07
CA VAL A 50 17.29 5.02 -9.46
C VAL A 50 16.76 6.05 -10.47
N ALA A 51 15.58 6.61 -10.24
CA ALA A 51 15.05 7.69 -11.07
C ALA A 51 15.93 8.94 -11.01
N TYR A 52 16.39 9.31 -9.82
CA TYR A 52 17.29 10.43 -9.60
C TYR A 52 18.63 10.26 -10.34
N GLU A 53 19.28 9.11 -10.18
CA GLU A 53 20.55 8.78 -10.84
C GLU A 53 20.45 8.78 -12.38
N ARG A 54 19.28 8.43 -12.91
CA ARG A 54 19.00 8.45 -14.36
C ARG A 54 18.60 9.82 -14.90
N ASN A 55 18.69 10.87 -14.08
CA ASN A 55 18.27 12.23 -14.42
C ASN A 55 16.76 12.37 -14.70
N HIS A 56 15.94 11.43 -14.23
CA HIS A 56 14.47 11.51 -14.32
C HIS A 56 13.92 12.35 -13.17
N TRP A 57 14.28 13.63 -13.18
CA TRP A 57 14.09 14.55 -12.06
C TRP A 57 12.64 14.69 -11.59
N ASP A 58 11.67 14.81 -12.49
CA ASP A 58 10.26 14.95 -12.12
C ASP A 58 9.74 13.70 -11.41
N SER A 59 10.10 12.53 -11.94
CA SER A 59 9.74 11.24 -11.34
C SER A 59 10.39 11.05 -9.98
N ALA A 60 11.68 11.41 -9.87
CA ALA A 60 12.41 11.33 -8.61
C ALA A 60 11.81 12.28 -7.57
N TYR A 61 11.52 13.53 -7.95
CA TYR A 61 10.91 14.52 -7.07
C TYR A 61 9.54 14.05 -6.58
N ALA A 62 8.67 13.60 -7.49
CA ALA A 62 7.35 13.08 -7.11
C ALA A 62 7.46 11.94 -6.08
N ALA A 63 8.36 10.99 -6.30
CA ALA A 63 8.58 9.89 -5.37
C ALA A 63 9.15 10.35 -4.02
N PHE A 64 10.14 11.25 -4.02
CA PHE A 64 10.71 11.81 -2.79
C PHE A 64 9.68 12.59 -1.97
N THR A 65 8.84 13.40 -2.62
CA THR A 65 7.80 14.16 -1.91
C THR A 65 6.75 13.25 -1.27
N ALA A 66 6.32 12.19 -1.97
CA ALA A 66 5.38 11.21 -1.43
C ALA A 66 5.95 10.49 -0.19
N LEU A 67 7.23 10.13 -0.21
CA LEU A 67 7.93 9.52 0.93
C LEU A 67 8.18 10.52 2.06
N ALA A 68 8.52 11.77 1.73
CA ALA A 68 8.70 12.84 2.70
C ALA A 68 7.41 13.16 3.45
N ASP A 69 6.26 13.14 2.75
CA ASP A 69 4.94 13.32 3.35
C ASP A 69 4.53 12.18 4.28
N GLN A 70 5.06 10.97 4.03
CA GLN A 70 4.95 9.79 4.90
C GLN A 70 5.97 9.77 6.05
N GLY A 71 6.91 10.72 6.10
CA GLY A 71 7.87 10.85 7.18
C GLY A 71 9.23 10.19 6.92
N HIS A 72 9.56 9.80 5.69
CA HIS A 72 10.88 9.28 5.35
C HIS A 72 11.95 10.41 5.41
N PRO A 73 12.96 10.32 6.28
CA PRO A 73 13.90 11.43 6.53
C PRO A 73 14.77 11.81 5.34
N GLU A 74 15.36 10.82 4.68
CA GLU A 74 16.27 11.01 3.56
C GLU A 74 15.53 11.52 2.32
N ALA A 75 14.32 11.01 2.07
CA ALA A 75 13.45 11.53 1.02
C ALA A 75 13.08 13.00 1.28
N ALA A 76 12.74 13.36 2.52
CA ALA A 76 12.46 14.75 2.91
C ALA A 76 13.67 15.67 2.67
N ARG A 77 14.89 15.19 2.99
CA ARG A 77 16.13 15.91 2.70
C ARG A 77 16.31 16.15 1.19
N LEU A 78 16.12 15.12 0.36
CA LEU A 78 16.29 15.24 -1.09
C LEU A 78 15.21 16.12 -1.72
N ALA A 79 13.95 16.00 -1.30
CA ALA A 79 12.88 16.89 -1.76
C ALA A 79 13.18 18.37 -1.43
N LEU A 80 13.67 18.67 -0.23
CA LEU A 80 14.08 20.03 0.16
C LEU A 80 15.28 20.55 -0.65
N GLN A 81 16.24 19.68 -0.96
CA GLN A 81 17.38 20.03 -1.83
C GLN A 81 16.90 20.37 -3.24
N MET A 82 16.05 19.52 -3.83
CA MET A 82 15.49 19.74 -5.17
C MET A 82 14.66 21.01 -5.21
N TRP A 83 13.78 21.26 -4.24
CA TRP A 83 13.03 22.53 -4.14
C TRP A 83 13.96 23.76 -4.07
N ARG A 84 14.96 23.73 -3.17
CA ARG A 84 15.82 24.90 -2.92
C ARG A 84 16.81 25.18 -4.05
N HIS A 85 17.39 24.13 -4.63
CA HIS A 85 18.48 24.21 -5.60
C HIS A 85 18.07 23.82 -7.01
N GLY A 86 16.77 23.60 -7.23
CA GLY A 86 16.10 23.31 -8.50
C GLY A 86 16.75 23.99 -9.70
N PRO A 87 16.64 25.33 -9.79
CA PRO A 87 17.12 26.08 -10.94
C PRO A 87 18.62 25.91 -11.22
N GLY A 88 19.45 25.78 -10.17
CA GLY A 88 20.90 25.72 -10.30
C GLY A 88 21.42 24.31 -10.63
N LEU A 89 20.87 23.27 -10.01
CA LEU A 89 21.36 21.90 -10.17
C LEU A 89 20.65 21.14 -11.29
N TYR A 90 19.35 21.39 -11.49
CA TYR A 90 18.50 20.58 -12.37
C TYR A 90 17.93 21.40 -13.53
N ARG A 91 18.23 22.71 -13.59
CA ARG A 91 17.70 23.66 -14.58
C ARG A 91 16.16 23.71 -14.63
N GLN A 92 15.51 23.40 -13.51
CA GLN A 92 14.04 23.48 -13.37
C GLN A 92 13.62 23.75 -11.93
N SER A 93 12.40 24.25 -11.74
CA SER A 93 11.87 24.52 -10.40
C SER A 93 10.93 23.40 -9.96
N PHE A 94 11.01 23.02 -8.69
CA PHE A 94 10.14 21.99 -8.12
C PHE A 94 9.15 22.63 -7.15
N PRO A 95 7.83 22.40 -7.29
CA PRO A 95 6.84 23.07 -6.46
C PRO A 95 6.74 22.42 -5.07
N ALA A 96 6.62 23.25 -4.03
CA ALA A 96 6.29 22.82 -2.68
C ALA A 96 5.48 23.91 -1.96
N SER A 97 4.45 23.51 -1.22
CA SER A 97 3.70 24.41 -0.36
C SER A 97 4.46 24.73 0.93
N ALA A 98 4.14 25.86 1.59
CA ALA A 98 4.73 26.22 2.88
C ALA A 98 4.54 25.12 3.94
N HIS A 99 3.38 24.44 3.94
CA HIS A 99 3.10 23.34 4.84
C HIS A 99 3.98 22.11 4.57
N GLN A 100 4.18 21.75 3.30
CA GLN A 100 5.12 20.68 2.92
C GLN A 100 6.55 21.01 3.36
N LEU A 101 7.03 22.22 3.09
CA LEU A 101 8.38 22.64 3.50
C LEU A 101 8.57 22.57 5.01
N ALA A 102 7.58 23.03 5.79
CA ALA A 102 7.63 22.94 7.25
C ALA A 102 7.63 21.48 7.75
N ARG A 103 6.84 20.61 7.13
CA ARG A 103 6.78 19.18 7.44
C ARG A 103 8.11 18.49 7.12
N TRP A 104 8.59 18.59 5.88
CA TRP A 104 9.82 17.94 5.43
C TRP A 104 11.03 18.40 6.24
N SER A 105 11.09 19.69 6.58
CA SER A 105 12.18 20.23 7.40
C SER A 105 12.19 19.62 8.80
N ARG A 106 11.02 19.36 9.38
CA ARG A 106 10.89 18.70 10.68
C ARG A 106 11.26 17.22 10.60
N VAL A 107 10.76 16.53 9.57
CA VAL A 107 11.03 15.11 9.30
C VAL A 107 12.53 14.87 9.13
N TRP A 108 13.20 15.64 8.28
CA TRP A 108 14.65 15.55 8.11
C TRP A 108 15.38 15.81 9.43
N ARG A 109 15.13 16.95 10.10
CA ARG A 109 15.85 17.28 11.36
C ARG A 109 15.73 16.20 12.43
N CYS A 110 14.58 15.56 12.53
CA CYS A 110 14.34 14.52 13.51
C CYS A 110 14.90 13.15 13.08
N GLY A 111 14.70 12.77 11.82
CA GLY A 111 15.18 11.48 11.34
C GLY A 111 16.71 11.40 11.18
N ALA A 112 17.38 12.53 10.94
CA ALA A 112 18.85 12.59 10.87
C ALA A 112 19.55 12.17 12.18
N LYS A 113 18.83 12.15 13.31
CA LYS A 113 19.35 11.74 14.62
C LYS A 113 19.05 10.29 14.98
N GLY A 114 18.32 9.56 14.13
CA GLY A 114 17.80 8.23 14.47
C GLY A 114 16.78 8.23 15.63
N GLU A 115 16.33 9.41 16.06
CA GLU A 115 15.37 9.54 17.16
C GLU A 115 13.95 9.24 16.68
N PRO A 116 13.09 8.66 17.54
CA PRO A 116 11.67 8.52 17.22
C PRO A 116 11.08 9.90 16.86
N LEU A 117 10.49 10.00 15.66
CA LEU A 117 9.92 11.26 15.15
C LEU A 117 9.06 11.99 16.20
N ARG A 118 8.28 11.24 16.98
CA ARG A 118 7.40 11.78 18.03
C ARG A 118 8.16 12.45 19.18
N ALA A 119 9.30 11.89 19.60
CA ALA A 119 10.11 12.45 20.68
C ALA A 119 10.81 13.74 20.23
N CYS A 120 11.44 13.73 19.05
CA CYS A 120 12.06 14.92 18.49
C CYS A 120 11.03 16.02 18.17
N GLN A 121 9.82 15.67 17.71
CA GLN A 121 8.76 16.64 17.46
C GLN A 121 8.33 17.38 18.74
N LEU A 122 8.22 16.67 19.86
CA LEU A 122 7.94 17.28 21.17
C LEU A 122 9.09 18.21 21.60
N ALA A 123 10.34 17.80 21.40
CA ALA A 123 11.50 18.64 21.70
C ALA A 123 11.54 19.93 20.87
N LEU A 124 11.11 19.88 19.60
CA LEU A 124 11.01 21.07 18.74
C LEU A 124 9.83 21.99 19.07
N GLN A 125 8.93 21.59 19.98
CA GLN A 125 7.78 22.38 20.41
C GLN A 125 8.01 23.11 21.74
N GLN A 126 9.12 22.85 22.44
CA GLN A 126 9.44 23.53 23.70
C GLN A 126 10.36 24.74 23.43
N PRO A 127 10.01 25.93 23.96
CA PRO A 127 10.74 27.18 23.73
C PRO A 127 12.10 27.22 24.43
#